data_AF-A0A1L7D3G1-F1
#
_entry.id   AF-A0A1L7D3G1-F1
#
_cell.length_a   1.000
_cell.length_b   1.000
_cell.length_c   1.000
_cell.angle_alpha   90.00
_cell.angle_beta   90.00
_cell.angle_gamma   90.00
#
_symmetry.space_group_name_H-M   'P 1'
#
loop_
_entity.id
_entity.type
_entity.pdbx_description
1 polymer ?
#
loop_
_entity_poly.entity_id
_entity_poly.type
_entity_poly.pdbx_seq_one_letter_code
_entity_poly.pdbx_strand_id
1 'polypeptide(L)'
;MPEGVHPLAWTLLGFGLDSDVLDSLARHLFDNLGCRFNPPEEPEITRFDWAVSYPLDPGERIVAAVGDDVDVLVPGGDRAAVSITSGALPPGIRLEKSTGRLVGAFTDPGLYSVTVTVFPTVKWDPMGGPGGPDSAGKWIPVETPRFVPEVEPVPDTARLDELSDDELEAVIVAARRAQAAKTIRAAEGGVPDGN
;
A
#
# COMPACT_ATOMS: atom_id res chain seq x y z
N MET A 1 -18.38 -17.21 8.43
CA MET A 1 -18.86 -15.92 8.97
C MET A 1 -20.34 -15.80 8.61
N PRO A 2 -21.16 -15.10 9.41
CA PRO A 2 -22.52 -14.74 9.00
C PRO A 2 -22.51 -14.00 7.66
N GLU A 3 -23.62 -14.08 6.93
CA GLU A 3 -23.78 -13.32 5.69
C GLU A 3 -23.74 -11.81 5.98
N GLY A 4 -23.09 -11.05 5.10
CA GLY A 4 -22.89 -9.61 5.26
C GLY A 4 -21.69 -9.20 6.14
N VAL A 5 -21.11 -10.12 6.92
CA VAL A 5 -19.90 -9.86 7.71
C VAL A 5 -18.65 -10.00 6.85
N HIS A 6 -17.65 -9.15 7.07
CA HIS A 6 -16.39 -9.12 6.36
C HIS A 6 -15.71 -10.51 6.37
N PRO A 7 -15.21 -11.01 5.22
CA PRO A 7 -14.66 -12.37 5.10
C PRO A 7 -13.51 -12.67 6.06
N LEU A 8 -12.71 -11.67 6.42
CA LEU A 8 -11.58 -11.79 7.36
C LEU A 8 -11.93 -11.45 8.81
N ALA A 9 -13.20 -11.18 9.14
CA ALA A 9 -13.55 -10.80 10.51
C ALA A 9 -13.30 -11.93 11.53
N TRP A 10 -13.19 -13.18 11.07
CA TRP A 10 -12.82 -14.34 11.89
C TRP A 10 -11.48 -14.17 12.62
N THR A 11 -10.55 -13.39 12.06
CA THR A 11 -9.24 -13.14 12.67
C THR A 11 -9.35 -12.36 13.98
N LEU A 12 -10.51 -11.76 14.25
CA LEU A 12 -10.78 -10.91 15.40
C LEU A 12 -11.67 -11.58 16.47
N LEU A 13 -12.13 -12.82 16.26
CA LEU A 13 -13.07 -13.49 17.19
C LEU A 13 -12.52 -13.74 18.59
N GLY A 14 -11.18 -13.72 18.78
CA GLY A 14 -10.54 -13.91 20.09
C GLY A 14 -10.51 -12.66 20.97
N PHE A 15 -10.94 -11.50 20.47
CA PHE A 15 -10.83 -10.22 21.18
C PHE A 15 -12.08 -9.84 21.99
N GLY A 16 -13.12 -10.70 22.01
CA GLY A 16 -14.35 -10.43 22.77
C GLY A 16 -15.17 -9.25 22.25
N LEU A 17 -15.00 -8.88 20.98
CA LEU A 17 -15.74 -7.82 20.31
C LEU A 17 -17.15 -8.30 19.93
N ASP A 18 -18.13 -7.40 20.00
CA ASP A 18 -19.44 -7.66 19.41
C ASP A 18 -19.36 -7.74 17.87
N SER A 19 -20.40 -8.29 17.23
CA SER A 19 -20.40 -8.55 15.80
C SER A 19 -20.25 -7.29 14.94
N ASP A 20 -20.81 -6.17 15.37
CA ASP A 20 -20.87 -4.95 14.58
C ASP A 20 -19.53 -4.22 14.64
N VAL A 21 -18.91 -4.19 15.84
CA VAL A 21 -17.55 -3.70 16.02
C VAL A 21 -16.55 -4.58 15.31
N LEU A 22 -16.71 -5.91 15.37
CA LEU A 22 -15.86 -6.87 14.69
C LEU A 22 -15.91 -6.70 13.16
N ASP A 23 -17.10 -6.53 12.57
CA ASP A 23 -17.26 -6.26 11.14
C ASP A 23 -16.65 -4.90 10.76
N SER A 24 -16.96 -3.86 11.52
CA SER A 24 -16.46 -2.50 11.26
C SER A 24 -14.94 -2.42 11.34
N LEU A 25 -14.34 -3.07 12.35
CA LEU A 25 -12.90 -3.14 12.50
C LEU A 25 -12.26 -3.95 11.38
N ALA A 26 -12.86 -5.08 10.99
CA ALA A 26 -12.38 -5.87 9.87
C ALA A 26 -12.37 -5.07 8.56
N ARG A 27 -13.46 -4.37 8.21
CA ARG A 27 -13.49 -3.47 7.05
C ARG A 27 -12.43 -2.39 7.13
N HIS A 28 -12.25 -1.79 8.31
CA HIS A 28 -11.23 -0.76 8.49
C HIS A 28 -9.81 -1.31 8.25
N LEU A 29 -9.43 -2.41 8.90
CA LEU A 29 -8.11 -3.01 8.77
C LEU A 29 -7.86 -3.56 7.37
N PHE A 30 -8.83 -4.30 6.82
CA PHE A 30 -8.62 -5.09 5.61
C PHE A 30 -8.98 -4.32 4.33
N ASP A 31 -10.05 -3.52 4.32
CA ASP A 31 -10.47 -2.80 3.11
C ASP A 31 -9.87 -1.39 3.03
N ASN A 32 -9.76 -0.69 4.16
CA ASN A 32 -9.29 0.69 4.17
C ASN A 32 -7.77 0.80 4.35
N LEU A 33 -7.22 0.11 5.34
CA LEU A 33 -5.76 0.11 5.61
C LEU A 33 -4.99 -0.94 4.80
N GLY A 34 -5.69 -1.95 4.29
CA GLY A 34 -5.07 -2.97 3.48
C GLY A 34 -4.14 -3.92 4.23
N CYS A 35 -4.35 -4.09 5.54
CA CYS A 35 -3.60 -5.04 6.35
C CYS A 35 -3.80 -6.46 5.80
N ARG A 36 -2.71 -7.20 5.58
CA ARG A 36 -2.74 -8.56 5.04
C ARG A 36 -1.62 -9.38 5.66
N PHE A 37 -1.84 -10.69 5.78
CA PHE A 37 -0.85 -11.60 6.36
C PHE A 37 0.34 -11.85 5.43
N ASN A 38 0.11 -11.77 4.12
CA ASN A 38 1.13 -12.00 3.11
C ASN A 38 0.90 -11.05 1.93
N PRO A 39 1.13 -9.74 2.10
CA PRO A 39 1.03 -8.79 1.00
C PRO A 39 2.10 -9.10 -0.06
N PRO A 40 1.87 -8.76 -1.34
CA PRO A 40 2.92 -8.85 -2.34
C PRO A 40 4.09 -7.93 -1.97
N GLU A 41 5.31 -8.32 -2.34
CA GLU A 41 6.51 -7.52 -2.06
C GLU A 41 6.54 -6.22 -2.87
N GLU A 42 6.01 -6.28 -4.10
CA GLU A 42 5.89 -5.17 -5.03
C GLU A 42 4.43 -4.90 -5.37
N PRO A 43 4.06 -3.65 -5.73
CA PRO A 43 2.71 -3.33 -6.14
C PRO A 43 2.35 -4.06 -7.43
N GLU A 44 1.29 -4.88 -7.39
CA GLU A 44 0.73 -5.52 -8.57
C GLU A 44 -0.24 -4.53 -9.24
N ILE A 45 0.10 -4.08 -10.46
CA ILE A 45 -0.67 -3.07 -11.19
C ILE A 45 -1.44 -3.75 -12.32
N THR A 46 -2.77 -3.64 -12.30
CA THR A 46 -3.64 -4.13 -13.37
C THR A 46 -4.42 -2.97 -13.98
N ARG A 47 -4.38 -2.87 -15.31
CA ARG A 47 -5.17 -1.89 -16.07
C ARG A 47 -6.35 -2.58 -16.73
N PHE A 48 -7.52 -1.97 -16.61
CA PHE A 48 -8.72 -2.38 -17.33
C PHE A 48 -9.14 -1.26 -18.26
N ASP A 49 -9.26 -1.59 -19.55
CA ASP A 49 -9.72 -0.68 -20.58
C ASP A 49 -11.01 -1.24 -21.20
N TRP A 50 -12.13 -0.56 -21.00
CA TRP A 50 -13.43 -0.96 -21.56
C TRP A 50 -13.87 -0.03 -22.68
N ALA A 51 -14.54 -0.62 -23.68
CA ALA A 51 -15.33 0.07 -24.68
C ALA A 51 -16.79 -0.40 -24.54
N VAL A 52 -17.62 0.42 -23.89
CA VAL A 52 -19.00 0.09 -23.54
C VAL A 52 -19.94 0.67 -24.59
N SER A 53 -20.63 -0.19 -25.34
CA SER A 53 -21.54 0.20 -26.42
C SER A 53 -20.95 1.28 -27.35
N TYR A 54 -19.64 1.19 -27.58
CA TYR A 54 -18.87 2.16 -28.36
C TYR A 54 -18.26 1.45 -29.58
N PRO A 55 -18.43 1.99 -30.80
CA PRO A 55 -17.90 1.37 -32.01
C PRO A 55 -16.37 1.52 -32.04
N LEU A 56 -15.66 0.43 -31.80
CA LEU A 56 -14.19 0.35 -31.80
C LEU A 56 -13.73 -0.96 -32.41
N ASP A 57 -12.53 -0.93 -33.00
CA ASP A 57 -11.83 -2.15 -33.42
C ASP A 57 -11.33 -2.90 -32.16
N PRO A 58 -11.70 -4.18 -31.93
CA PRO A 58 -11.55 -4.87 -30.64
C PRO A 58 -10.10 -5.22 -30.21
N GLY A 59 -9.07 -4.59 -30.78
CA GLY A 59 -7.67 -4.96 -30.54
C GLY A 59 -7.07 -4.50 -29.21
N GLU A 60 -7.59 -3.43 -28.60
CA GLU A 60 -6.94 -2.78 -27.44
C GLU A 60 -7.83 -2.66 -26.19
N ARG A 61 -9.13 -2.99 -26.28
CA ARG A 61 -10.09 -2.80 -25.20
C ARG A 61 -11.04 -3.98 -25.06
N ILE A 62 -11.49 -4.22 -23.83
CA ILE A 62 -12.56 -5.14 -23.51
C ILE A 62 -13.88 -4.53 -24.02
N VAL A 63 -14.50 -5.16 -25.01
CA VAL A 63 -15.79 -4.72 -25.55
C VAL A 63 -16.92 -5.23 -24.68
N ALA A 64 -17.83 -4.34 -24.29
CA ALA A 64 -19.03 -4.65 -23.51
C ALA A 64 -20.22 -3.82 -24.02
N ALA A 65 -21.42 -4.17 -23.62
CA ALA A 65 -22.63 -3.40 -23.85
C ALA A 65 -23.20 -2.85 -22.54
N VAL A 66 -24.01 -1.79 -22.63
CA VAL A 66 -24.86 -1.37 -21.51
C VAL A 66 -25.77 -2.52 -21.11
N GLY A 67 -25.78 -2.84 -19.81
CA GLY A 67 -26.49 -3.97 -19.23
C GLY A 67 -25.66 -5.25 -19.08
N ASP A 68 -24.46 -5.34 -19.66
CA ASP A 68 -23.59 -6.48 -19.43
C ASP A 68 -23.08 -6.47 -17.97
N ASP A 69 -23.15 -7.63 -17.32
CA ASP A 69 -22.61 -7.82 -15.99
C ASP A 69 -21.09 -8.05 -16.03
N VAL A 70 -20.40 -7.48 -15.06
CA VAL A 70 -18.99 -7.71 -14.76
C VAL A 70 -18.91 -8.41 -13.42
N ASP A 71 -18.12 -9.47 -13.38
CA ASP A 71 -17.69 -10.11 -12.14
C ASP A 71 -16.27 -10.67 -12.32
N VAL A 72 -15.28 -9.79 -12.14
CA VAL A 72 -13.88 -10.07 -12.45
C VAL A 72 -13.03 -9.90 -11.21
N LEU A 73 -12.23 -10.92 -10.89
CA LEU A 73 -11.19 -10.82 -9.85
C LEU A 73 -10.03 -9.98 -10.38
N VAL A 74 -9.65 -8.93 -9.64
CA VAL A 74 -8.39 -8.23 -9.89
C VAL A 74 -7.26 -9.19 -9.52
N PRO A 75 -6.25 -9.41 -10.39
CA PRO A 75 -5.09 -10.25 -10.05
C PRO A 75 -4.50 -9.86 -8.69
N GLY A 76 -4.37 -10.84 -7.79
CA GLY A 76 -3.87 -10.63 -6.42
C GLY A 76 -4.86 -9.95 -5.45
N GLY A 77 -6.01 -9.48 -5.92
CA GLY A 77 -6.98 -8.73 -5.14
C GLY A 77 -7.68 -9.51 -4.02
N ASP A 78 -7.69 -10.84 -4.12
CA ASP A 78 -8.15 -11.77 -3.08
C ASP A 78 -7.14 -11.93 -1.94
N ARG A 79 -5.87 -11.58 -2.19
CA ARG A 79 -4.75 -11.73 -1.27
C ARG A 79 -4.29 -10.43 -0.65
N ALA A 80 -4.46 -9.31 -1.34
CA ALA A 80 -4.00 -8.01 -0.90
C ALA A 80 -5.12 -6.96 -0.78
N ALA A 81 -4.78 -5.76 -0.32
CA ALA A 81 -5.66 -4.62 -0.47
C ALA A 81 -5.67 -4.18 -1.92
N VAL A 82 -6.81 -3.68 -2.39
CA VAL A 82 -6.95 -3.23 -3.77
C VAL A 82 -7.50 -1.81 -3.79
N SER A 83 -6.89 -0.97 -4.61
CA SER A 83 -7.20 0.45 -4.69
C SER A 83 -7.18 0.92 -6.15
N ILE A 84 -8.05 1.86 -6.47
CA ILE A 84 -8.01 2.55 -7.77
C ILE A 84 -6.99 3.68 -7.63
N THR A 85 -5.94 3.63 -8.43
CA THR A 85 -4.84 4.60 -8.39
C THR A 85 -4.91 5.61 -9.54
N SER A 86 -5.61 5.28 -10.63
CA SER A 86 -5.84 6.22 -11.74
C SER A 86 -7.07 5.84 -12.55
N GLY A 87 -7.62 6.81 -13.27
CA GLY A 87 -8.80 6.64 -14.11
C GLY A 87 -10.11 6.53 -13.32
N ALA A 88 -11.13 5.97 -13.97
CA ALA A 88 -12.45 5.83 -13.37
C ALA A 88 -13.12 4.52 -13.83
N LEU A 89 -13.87 3.91 -12.91
CA LEU A 89 -14.72 2.79 -13.26
C LEU A 89 -15.88 3.25 -14.16
N PRO A 90 -16.31 2.42 -15.12
CA PRO A 90 -17.55 2.63 -15.84
C PRO A 90 -18.73 2.79 -14.86
N PRO A 91 -19.72 3.64 -15.18
CA PRO A 91 -20.95 3.74 -14.41
C PRO A 91 -21.63 2.38 -14.21
N GLY A 92 -22.02 2.11 -12.96
CA GLY A 92 -22.63 0.84 -12.53
C GLY A 92 -21.65 -0.27 -12.14
N ILE A 93 -20.36 -0.12 -12.45
CA ILE A 93 -19.29 -1.00 -11.96
C ILE A 93 -18.71 -0.43 -10.67
N ARG A 94 -18.50 -1.31 -9.68
CA ARG A 94 -17.85 -0.97 -8.41
C ARG A 94 -16.74 -1.95 -8.09
N LEU A 95 -15.76 -1.48 -7.33
CA LEU A 95 -14.74 -2.32 -6.74
C LEU A 95 -15.19 -2.78 -5.35
N GLU A 96 -15.33 -4.08 -5.16
CA GLU A 96 -15.54 -4.71 -3.87
C GLU A 96 -14.18 -5.02 -3.22
N LYS A 97 -13.77 -4.18 -2.27
CA LYS A 97 -12.43 -4.24 -1.67
C LYS A 97 -12.16 -5.51 -0.84
N SER A 98 -13.19 -6.07 -0.23
CA SER A 98 -13.09 -7.25 0.64
C SER A 98 -12.81 -8.54 -0.13
N THR A 99 -13.27 -8.59 -1.39
CA THR A 99 -13.09 -9.74 -2.30
C THR A 99 -12.09 -9.45 -3.41
N GLY A 100 -11.72 -8.18 -3.61
CA GLY A 100 -10.85 -7.74 -4.70
C GLY A 100 -11.49 -7.83 -6.08
N ARG A 101 -12.83 -7.81 -6.15
CA ARG A 101 -13.58 -8.02 -7.40
C ARG A 101 -14.15 -6.73 -7.95
N LEU A 102 -14.17 -6.62 -9.27
CA LEU A 102 -14.94 -5.63 -9.99
C LEU A 102 -16.30 -6.25 -10.32
N VAL A 103 -17.37 -5.63 -9.80
CA VAL A 103 -18.72 -6.18 -9.86
C VAL A 103 -19.76 -5.13 -10.28
N GLY A 104 -20.82 -5.55 -10.95
CA GLY A 104 -21.96 -4.70 -11.32
C GLY A 104 -22.28 -4.79 -12.81
N ALA A 105 -23.13 -3.89 -13.30
CA ALA A 105 -23.52 -3.86 -14.71
C ALA A 105 -23.23 -2.48 -15.29
N PHE A 106 -22.80 -2.41 -16.56
CA PHE A 106 -22.56 -1.14 -17.22
C PHE A 106 -23.88 -0.37 -17.42
N THR A 107 -23.97 0.89 -16.98
CA THR A 107 -25.18 1.70 -17.15
C THR A 107 -25.10 2.72 -18.28
N ASP A 108 -23.90 3.21 -18.60
CA ASP A 108 -23.70 4.25 -19.62
C ASP A 108 -22.67 3.82 -20.68
N PRO A 109 -22.87 4.19 -21.95
CA PRO A 109 -21.91 3.94 -23.02
C PRO A 109 -20.69 4.86 -22.89
N GLY A 110 -19.51 4.38 -23.28
CA GLY A 110 -18.31 5.18 -23.26
C GLY A 110 -17.00 4.39 -23.26
N LEU A 111 -15.89 5.13 -23.24
CA LEU A 111 -14.55 4.59 -23.07
C LEU A 111 -14.09 4.83 -21.65
N TYR A 112 -13.75 3.75 -20.96
CA TYR A 112 -13.33 3.80 -19.57
C TYR A 112 -11.97 3.14 -19.43
N SER A 113 -11.08 3.77 -18.68
CA SER A 113 -9.78 3.24 -18.33
C SER A 113 -9.63 3.41 -16.83
N VAL A 114 -9.27 2.32 -16.16
CA VAL A 114 -9.00 2.32 -14.72
C VAL A 114 -7.71 1.55 -14.48
N THR A 115 -6.90 2.07 -13.56
CA THR A 115 -5.74 1.37 -13.04
C THR A 115 -6.05 0.98 -11.60
N VAL A 116 -5.96 -0.31 -11.32
CA VAL A 116 -6.11 -0.88 -9.99
C VAL A 116 -4.74 -1.36 -9.53
N THR A 117 -4.39 -1.02 -8.30
CA THR A 117 -3.15 -1.43 -7.67
C THR A 117 -3.47 -2.30 -6.47
N VAL A 118 -2.82 -3.45 -6.41
CA VAL A 118 -2.91 -4.44 -5.34
C VAL A 118 -1.66 -4.32 -4.48
N PHE A 119 -1.80 -3.60 -3.36
CA PHE A 119 -0.73 -3.29 -2.42
C PHE A 119 -1.34 -2.72 -1.12
N PRO A 120 -0.65 -2.77 0.04
CA PRO A 120 -1.09 -2.06 1.24
C PRO A 120 -1.32 -0.57 0.97
N THR A 121 -2.30 0.05 1.63
CA THR A 121 -2.58 1.48 1.43
C THR A 121 -1.74 2.38 2.34
N VAL A 122 -1.19 1.80 3.41
CA VAL A 122 -0.33 2.49 4.37
C VAL A 122 0.94 1.70 4.64
N LYS A 123 2.00 2.41 5.02
CA LYS A 123 3.25 1.84 5.54
C LYS A 123 3.65 2.52 6.84
N TRP A 124 4.44 1.82 7.65
CA TRP A 124 5.03 2.39 8.86
C TRP A 124 6.27 3.22 8.50
N ASP A 125 6.31 4.47 8.98
CA ASP A 125 7.48 5.35 8.97
C ASP A 125 8.11 5.37 10.37
N PRO A 126 9.36 4.89 10.51
CA PRO A 126 10.06 4.91 11.78
C PRO A 126 10.57 6.30 12.19
N MET A 127 10.36 7.34 11.37
CA MET A 127 10.78 8.72 11.64
C MET A 127 12.29 8.84 11.97
N GLY A 128 13.13 8.10 11.25
CA GLY A 128 14.58 8.04 11.50
C GLY A 128 14.99 7.11 12.65
N GLY A 129 14.04 6.44 13.30
CA GLY A 129 14.28 5.38 14.27
C GLY A 129 14.60 4.01 13.63
N PRO A 130 14.91 3.00 14.45
CA PRO A 130 15.30 1.66 13.97
C PRO A 130 14.14 0.84 13.39
N GLY A 131 12.88 1.26 13.60
CA GLY A 131 11.70 0.65 12.97
C GLY A 131 11.19 -0.66 13.57
N GLY A 132 11.29 -0.83 14.89
CA GLY A 132 10.73 -1.97 15.62
C GLY A 132 9.32 -1.73 16.18
N PRO A 133 8.67 -2.77 16.75
CA PRO A 133 7.33 -2.68 17.36
C PRO A 133 7.22 -1.63 18.46
N ASP A 134 8.30 -1.45 19.23
CA ASP A 134 8.38 -0.49 20.33
C ASP A 134 8.94 0.88 19.89
N SER A 135 9.33 1.02 18.61
CA SER A 135 9.86 2.29 18.10
C SER A 135 8.71 3.26 17.85
N ALA A 136 8.86 4.50 18.28
CA ALA A 136 7.94 5.56 17.88
C ALA A 136 7.97 5.73 16.34
N GLY A 137 6.83 6.10 15.77
CA GLY A 137 6.69 6.29 14.33
C GLY A 137 5.27 6.66 13.96
N LYS A 138 5.00 6.68 12.66
CA LYS A 138 3.69 7.05 12.11
C LYS A 138 3.30 6.13 10.97
N TRP A 139 2.01 5.78 10.92
CA TRP A 139 1.42 5.23 9.71
C TRP A 139 1.24 6.34 8.69
N ILE A 140 1.81 6.16 7.50
CA ILE A 140 1.73 7.10 6.38
C ILE A 140 1.12 6.40 5.16
N PRO A 141 0.49 7.13 4.22
CA PRO A 141 0.07 6.55 2.94
C PRO A 141 1.26 5.86 2.25
N VAL A 142 1.01 4.74 1.58
CA VAL A 142 2.08 3.87 1.04
C VAL A 142 3.00 4.60 0.05
N GLU A 143 2.45 5.53 -0.72
CA GLU A 143 3.16 6.35 -1.71
C GLU A 143 3.98 7.49 -1.10
N THR A 144 3.77 7.78 0.20
CA THR A 144 4.52 8.85 0.87
C THR A 144 5.93 8.36 1.18
N PRO A 145 7.00 9.04 0.73
CA PRO A 145 8.36 8.68 1.11
C PRO A 145 8.53 8.73 2.63
N ARG A 146 9.22 7.73 3.21
CA ARG A 146 9.56 7.74 4.63
C ARG A 146 10.51 8.90 4.95
N PHE A 147 10.41 9.43 6.16
CA PHE A 147 11.32 10.46 6.64
C PHE A 147 12.76 9.94 6.70
N VAL A 148 13.68 10.64 6.03
CA VAL A 148 15.11 10.35 6.09
C VAL A 148 15.79 11.40 6.98
N PRO A 149 16.44 11.02 8.09
CA PRO A 149 17.13 11.98 8.94
C PRO A 149 18.30 12.61 8.18
N GLU A 150 18.51 13.91 8.39
CA GLU A 150 19.66 14.61 7.84
C GLU A 150 20.96 14.07 8.47
N VAL A 151 21.92 13.74 7.61
CA VAL A 151 23.24 13.26 8.04
C VAL A 151 24.14 14.48 8.11
N GLU A 152 24.50 14.89 9.32
CA GLU A 152 25.53 15.91 9.49
C GLU A 152 26.89 15.36 9.03
N PRO A 153 27.70 16.16 8.32
CA PRO A 153 29.02 15.73 7.89
C PRO A 153 29.88 15.42 9.11
N VAL A 154 30.32 14.16 9.22
CA VAL A 154 31.30 13.75 10.23
C VAL A 154 32.64 14.42 9.89
N PRO A 155 33.32 15.08 10.84
CA PRO A 155 34.63 15.65 10.59
C PRO A 155 35.61 14.54 10.16
N ASP A 156 36.28 14.77 9.02
CA ASP A 156 36.92 13.73 8.21
C ASP A 156 38.31 13.27 8.72
N THR A 157 38.80 13.79 9.86
CA THR A 157 40.26 13.81 10.10
C THR A 157 40.78 13.55 11.51
N ALA A 158 39.95 13.36 12.54
CA ALA A 158 40.45 13.07 13.88
C ALA A 158 40.40 11.56 14.17
N ARG A 159 41.49 10.99 14.69
CA ARG A 159 41.43 9.62 15.20
C ARG A 159 40.48 9.58 16.41
N LEU A 160 39.74 8.48 16.59
CA LEU A 160 38.74 8.36 17.67
C LEU A 160 39.33 8.62 19.07
N ASP A 161 40.63 8.36 19.26
CA ASP A 161 41.40 8.58 20.50
C ASP A 161 41.82 10.04 20.74
N GLU A 162 41.63 10.92 19.74
CA GLU A 162 42.01 12.34 19.79
C GLU A 162 40.79 13.28 19.95
N LEU A 163 39.58 12.73 19.92
CA LEU A 163 38.31 13.47 20.07
C LEU A 163 38.00 13.76 21.54
N SER A 164 37.42 14.92 21.81
CA SER A 164 36.76 15.19 23.09
C SER A 164 35.48 14.35 23.25
N ASP A 165 34.98 14.22 24.47
CA ASP A 165 33.74 13.48 24.76
C ASP A 165 32.54 14.05 23.96
N ASP A 166 32.44 15.37 23.84
CA ASP A 166 31.39 16.05 23.06
C ASP A 166 31.50 15.76 21.55
N GLU A 167 32.72 15.75 21.00
CA GLU A 167 32.96 15.43 19.59
C GLU A 167 32.71 13.94 19.31
N LEU A 168 33.09 13.06 20.23
CA LEU A 168 32.81 11.63 20.14
C LEU A 168 31.30 11.37 20.16
N GLU A 169 30.56 12.08 21.01
CA GLU A 169 29.09 12.02 21.04
C GLU A 169 28.48 12.52 19.71
N ALA A 170 29.00 13.62 19.16
CA ALA A 170 28.57 14.11 17.84
C ALA A 170 28.83 13.07 16.72
N VAL A 171 30.00 12.42 16.72
CA VAL A 171 30.32 11.33 15.77
C VAL A 171 29.36 10.15 15.94
N ILE A 172 29.03 9.75 17.18
CA ILE A 172 28.08 8.67 17.45
C ILE A 172 26.68 9.04 16.92
N VAL A 173 26.22 10.27 17.15
CA VAL A 173 24.92 10.76 16.69
C VAL A 173 24.88 10.78 15.16
N ALA A 174 25.91 11.32 14.50
CA ALA A 174 26.01 11.38 13.05
C ALA A 174 26.06 9.96 12.43
N ALA A 175 26.84 9.04 13.01
CA ALA A 175 26.90 7.64 12.58
C ALA A 175 25.53 6.94 12.70
N ARG A 176 24.80 7.17 13.80
CA ARG A 176 23.44 6.62 13.97
C ARG A 176 22.46 7.17 12.94
N ARG A 177 22.49 8.48 12.67
CA ARG A 177 21.65 9.11 11.63
C ARG A 177 21.99 8.58 10.24
N ALA A 178 23.28 8.44 9.91
CA ALA A 178 23.74 7.86 8.65
C ALA A 178 23.25 6.43 8.48
N GLN A 179 23.33 5.61 9.54
CA GLN A 179 22.84 4.24 9.51
C GLN A 179 21.32 4.20 9.32
N ALA A 180 20.56 5.02 10.05
CA ALA A 180 19.11 5.12 9.90
C ALA A 180 18.73 5.55 8.48
N ALA A 181 19.38 6.57 7.93
CA ALA A 181 19.16 7.02 6.55
C ALA A 181 19.44 5.91 5.53
N LYS A 182 20.52 5.13 5.72
CA LYS A 182 20.84 3.98 4.87
C LYS A 182 19.78 2.89 4.94
N THR A 183 19.33 2.54 6.14
CA THR A 183 18.26 1.54 6.34
C THR A 183 16.96 1.98 5.68
N ILE A 184 16.58 3.26 5.82
CA ILE A 184 15.35 3.80 5.23
C ILE A 184 15.45 3.82 3.71
N ARG A 185 16.57 4.25 3.13
CA ARG A 185 16.80 4.21 1.68
C ARG A 185 16.73 2.77 1.13
N ALA A 186 17.35 1.81 1.81
CA ALA A 186 17.27 0.40 1.42
C ALA A 186 15.83 -0.15 1.49
N ALA A 187 15.02 0.33 2.44
CA ALA A 187 13.62 -0.06 2.57
C ALA A 187 12.68 0.64 1.56
N GLU A 188 13.15 1.68 0.86
CA GLU A 188 12.39 2.39 -0.19
C GLU A 188 12.82 1.97 -1.61
N GLY A 189 14.04 1.44 -1.81
CA GLY A 189 14.54 1.01 -3.12
C GLY A 189 15.66 -0.02 -2.98
N GLY A 190 15.44 -1.22 -3.51
CA GLY A 190 16.42 -2.29 -3.54
C GLY A 190 17.48 -2.10 -4.63
N VAL A 191 18.34 -1.09 -4.55
CA VAL A 191 19.71 -1.12 -5.09
C VAL A 191 20.56 -0.19 -4.22
N PRO A 192 21.66 -0.67 -3.61
CA PRO A 192 22.65 0.24 -3.06
C PRO A 192 23.36 0.93 -4.23
N ASP A 193 23.29 2.25 -4.29
CA ASP A 193 24.19 3.04 -5.14
C ASP A 193 25.64 2.65 -4.80
N GLY A 194 26.26 1.87 -5.69
CA GLY A 194 27.69 1.68 -5.80
C GLY A 194 28.05 2.00 -7.26
N ASN A 195 29.03 2.83 -7.58
CA ASN A 195 30.19 3.28 -6.82
C ASN A 195 30.64 4.64 -7.37
#